data_AF-A0AAU9XXE6-F1
#
_entry.id   AF-A0AAU9XXE6-F1
#
_cell.length_a   1.000
_cell.length_b   1.000
_cell.length_c   1.000
_cell.angle_alpha   90.00
_cell.angle_beta   90.00
_cell.angle_gamma   90.00
#
_symmetry.space_group_name_H-M   'P 1'
#
loop_
_entity.id
_entity.type
_entity.pdbx_description
1 polymer ?
#
loop_
_entity_poly.entity_id
_entity_poly.type
_entity_poly.pdbx_seq_one_letter_code
_entity_poly.pdbx_strand_id
1 'polypeptide(L)'
;MELSTENLDIRAGLEADVVVHPVQDNPNQEFHVEVSLEPAEKVQIVGIYKGDDGNFHVKFIPVVPGTYDIFIDGEKLVDSHFTVQAKERQMDVISKLELKGEIPKQPIGIAVNSQGLIAVADIHKHCIFIFGEKGDFLRTLGCYGKKPGQMSSPVGVTFLNDDEILVADALNHRVQQFNVKIGTFVRSFGGEGTGEGEFKNPASVCMDDEGHVIVADCFNNRIQVLTQDGEPVLKFGDYGLGKLDHPFGCVFHRGRFIVSDAWNNCLKVFDSSGTFLKRIGEKGEADGQMCSPWGLCIEKYSDHQNLLVCDGNNGRIQQFTMEGEFTGKTVCKLQYPTALTTAPDGRILCCDLQMGEVFILK
;
A
#
# COMPACT_ATOMS: atom_id res chain seq x y z
N MET A 1 -33.67 -15.59 16.79
CA MET A 1 -32.92 -14.31 16.67
C MET A 1 -33.26 -13.71 15.32
N GLU A 2 -33.22 -12.38 15.20
CA GLU A 2 -33.34 -11.71 13.90
C GLU A 2 -32.02 -10.98 13.62
N LEU A 3 -31.54 -11.07 12.38
CA LEU A 3 -30.38 -10.30 11.95
C LEU A 3 -30.92 -9.06 11.25
N SER A 4 -30.52 -7.88 11.70
CA SER A 4 -30.77 -6.68 10.92
C SER A 4 -29.73 -6.61 9.81
N THR A 5 -30.12 -7.06 8.62
CA THR A 5 -29.31 -6.95 7.39
C THR A 5 -29.64 -5.70 6.58
N GLU A 6 -30.63 -4.90 6.98
CA GLU A 6 -31.09 -3.75 6.19
C GLU A 6 -29.95 -2.72 6.06
N ASN A 7 -29.37 -2.65 4.87
CA ASN A 7 -28.29 -1.74 4.43
C ASN A 7 -26.85 -2.09 4.85
N LEU A 8 -26.53 -3.34 5.19
CA LEU A 8 -25.14 -3.74 5.44
C LEU A 8 -24.30 -3.75 4.15
N ASP A 9 -23.49 -2.71 3.94
CA ASP A 9 -22.51 -2.62 2.86
C ASP A 9 -21.18 -3.27 3.28
N ILE A 10 -21.19 -4.61 3.34
CA ILE A 10 -20.01 -5.41 3.69
C ILE A 10 -19.07 -5.45 2.48
N ARG A 11 -17.81 -5.04 2.68
CA ARG A 11 -16.78 -4.99 1.62
C ARG A 11 -15.53 -5.77 2.05
N ALA A 12 -14.93 -6.47 1.10
CA ALA A 12 -13.70 -7.24 1.33
C ALA A 12 -12.54 -6.36 1.82
N GLY A 13 -11.80 -6.83 2.81
CA GLY A 13 -10.66 -6.15 3.40
C GLY A 13 -11.01 -4.94 4.29
N LEU A 14 -12.29 -4.74 4.63
CA LEU A 14 -12.78 -3.72 5.58
C LEU A 14 -13.55 -4.38 6.74
N GLU A 15 -13.56 -3.73 7.91
CA GLU A 15 -14.37 -4.19 9.05
C GLU A 15 -15.86 -4.03 8.76
N ALA A 16 -16.61 -5.10 9.00
CA ALA A 16 -18.05 -5.14 9.02
C ALA A 16 -18.54 -5.37 10.45
N ASP A 17 -19.67 -4.75 10.80
CA ASP A 17 -20.35 -4.95 12.08
C ASP A 17 -21.78 -5.41 11.81
N VAL A 18 -22.03 -6.70 12.09
CA VAL A 18 -23.35 -7.30 11.97
C VAL A 18 -24.01 -7.30 13.33
N VAL A 19 -25.21 -6.72 13.41
CA VAL A 19 -25.99 -6.66 14.64
C VAL A 19 -27.02 -7.78 14.67
N VAL A 20 -26.96 -8.55 15.76
CA VAL A 20 -27.82 -9.70 16.01
C VAL A 20 -28.80 -9.32 17.12
N HIS A 21 -30.08 -9.37 16.79
CA HIS A 21 -31.15 -9.06 17.71
C HIS A 21 -31.68 -10.35 18.35
N PRO A 22 -31.46 -10.54 19.67
CA PRO A 22 -32.05 -11.67 20.36
C PRO A 22 -33.57 -11.50 20.41
N VAL A 23 -34.30 -12.46 19.84
CA VAL A 23 -35.76 -12.53 19.96
C VAL A 23 -36.05 -13.20 21.30
N GLN A 24 -36.42 -12.41 22.32
CA GLN A 24 -36.60 -12.89 23.69
C GLN A 24 -38.09 -13.04 24.06
N ASP A 25 -38.41 -14.10 24.80
CA ASP A 25 -39.63 -14.21 25.62
C ASP A 25 -39.44 -13.61 27.04
N ASN A 26 -38.19 -13.42 27.52
CA ASN A 26 -37.90 -12.95 28.88
C ASN A 26 -36.58 -12.13 28.97
N PRO A 27 -36.62 -10.86 29.44
CA PRO A 27 -35.46 -9.94 29.39
C PRO A 27 -34.30 -10.22 30.35
N ASN A 28 -34.48 -11.10 31.35
CA ASN A 28 -33.46 -11.36 32.39
C ASN A 28 -32.63 -12.64 32.16
N GLN A 29 -32.75 -13.28 30.99
CA GLN A 29 -32.02 -14.51 30.71
C GLN A 29 -30.63 -14.20 30.12
N GLU A 30 -29.58 -14.66 30.79
CA GLU A 30 -28.22 -14.65 30.23
C GLU A 30 -28.07 -15.80 29.21
N PHE A 31 -27.46 -15.47 28.07
CA PHE A 31 -27.12 -16.40 27.00
C PHE A 31 -25.61 -16.35 26.78
N HIS A 32 -24.97 -17.52 26.75
CA HIS A 32 -23.64 -17.64 26.17
C HIS A 32 -23.82 -17.78 24.66
N VAL A 33 -23.18 -16.90 23.90
CA VAL A 33 -23.25 -16.88 22.44
C VAL A 33 -21.86 -17.22 21.91
N GLU A 34 -21.79 -18.26 21.09
CA GLU A 34 -20.63 -18.56 20.26
C GLU A 34 -20.97 -18.15 18.83
N VAL A 35 -20.07 -17.41 18.18
CA VAL A 35 -20.23 -17.05 16.78
C VAL A 35 -19.09 -17.66 15.99
N SER A 36 -19.43 -18.37 14.93
CA SER A 36 -18.48 -18.81 13.92
C SER A 36 -18.88 -18.26 12.56
N LEU A 37 -17.88 -18.01 11.71
CA LEU A 37 -18.09 -17.55 10.35
C LEU A 37 -17.41 -18.51 9.39
N GLU A 38 -18.13 -18.89 8.34
CA GLU A 38 -17.61 -19.72 7.26
C GLU A 38 -17.62 -18.95 5.93
N PRO A 39 -16.61 -19.14 5.06
CA PRO A 39 -15.43 -19.99 5.27
C PRO A 39 -14.42 -19.38 6.26
N ALA A 40 -14.07 -20.13 7.31
CA ALA A 40 -13.24 -19.66 8.43
C ALA A 40 -11.85 -19.15 7.99
N GLU A 41 -11.31 -19.69 6.90
CA GLU A 41 -10.02 -19.29 6.34
C GLU A 41 -10.04 -17.95 5.58
N LYS A 42 -11.24 -17.42 5.28
CA LYS A 42 -11.42 -16.16 4.54
C LYS A 42 -12.03 -15.06 5.41
N VAL A 43 -12.02 -15.24 6.72
CA VAL A 43 -12.60 -14.27 7.65
C VAL A 43 -11.67 -14.04 8.82
N GLN A 44 -11.52 -12.78 9.21
CA GLN A 44 -10.84 -12.41 10.44
C GLN A 44 -11.88 -11.88 11.42
N ILE A 45 -12.14 -12.62 12.49
CA ILE A 45 -13.02 -12.17 13.57
C ILE A 45 -12.28 -11.09 14.37
N VAL A 46 -12.87 -9.90 14.43
CA VAL A 46 -12.33 -8.76 15.19
C VAL A 46 -12.81 -8.83 16.64
N GLY A 47 -14.08 -9.16 16.83
CA GLY A 47 -14.64 -9.32 18.17
C GLY A 47 -16.13 -9.52 18.18
N ILE A 48 -16.62 -10.09 19.28
CA ILE A 48 -18.04 -10.27 19.56
C ILE A 48 -18.30 -9.62 20.91
N TYR A 49 -19.27 -8.71 20.97
CA TYR A 49 -19.62 -8.06 22.23
C TYR A 49 -21.12 -7.76 22.31
N LYS A 50 -21.62 -7.68 23.53
CA LYS A 50 -23.00 -7.30 23.82
C LYS A 50 -23.07 -5.79 24.05
N GLY A 51 -23.91 -5.10 23.29
CA GLY A 51 -24.20 -3.68 23.46
C GLY A 51 -25.09 -3.40 24.67
N ASP A 52 -25.12 -2.14 25.10
CA ASP A 52 -25.98 -1.69 26.22
C ASP A 52 -27.48 -1.82 25.90
N ASP A 53 -27.83 -1.88 24.62
CA ASP A 53 -29.18 -2.15 24.10
C ASP A 53 -29.56 -3.65 24.15
N GLY A 54 -28.66 -4.51 24.61
CA GLY A 54 -28.85 -5.95 24.71
C GLY A 54 -28.60 -6.72 23.41
N ASN A 55 -28.28 -6.02 22.31
CA ASN A 55 -27.95 -6.64 21.02
C ASN A 55 -26.51 -7.15 21.01
N PHE A 56 -26.23 -8.12 20.14
CA PHE A 56 -24.86 -8.63 19.96
C PHE A 56 -24.27 -8.07 18.66
N HIS A 57 -23.09 -7.49 18.78
CA HIS A 57 -22.30 -7.02 17.65
C HIS A 57 -21.28 -8.09 17.28
N VAL A 58 -21.31 -8.51 16.02
CA VAL A 58 -20.34 -9.42 15.43
C VAL A 58 -19.48 -8.63 14.46
N LYS A 59 -18.28 -8.28 14.92
CA LYS A 59 -17.30 -7.57 14.10
C LYS A 59 -16.33 -8.53 13.45
N PHE A 60 -16.21 -8.43 12.13
CA PHE A 60 -15.31 -9.26 11.34
C PHE A 60 -14.84 -8.55 10.08
N ILE A 61 -13.79 -9.08 9.45
CA ILE A 61 -13.27 -8.62 8.16
C ILE A 61 -13.36 -9.79 7.18
N PRO A 62 -14.22 -9.72 6.14
CA PRO A 62 -14.17 -10.68 5.05
C PRO A 62 -12.91 -10.41 4.23
N VAL A 63 -12.05 -11.42 4.09
CA VAL A 63 -10.75 -11.29 3.43
C VAL A 63 -10.91 -11.14 1.91
N VAL A 64 -11.95 -11.76 1.33
CA VAL A 64 -12.28 -11.66 -0.10
C VAL A 64 -13.78 -11.47 -0.34
N PRO A 65 -14.20 -11.00 -1.53
CA PRO A 65 -15.62 -10.94 -1.89
C PRO A 65 -16.23 -12.34 -1.92
N GLY A 66 -17.49 -12.46 -1.50
CA GLY A 66 -18.20 -13.72 -1.51
C GLY A 66 -19.31 -13.82 -0.48
N THR A 67 -19.86 -15.02 -0.41
CA THR A 67 -20.86 -15.41 0.57
C THR A 67 -20.19 -15.84 1.86
N TYR A 68 -20.68 -15.33 2.98
CA TYR A 68 -20.27 -15.74 4.32
C TYR A 68 -21.47 -16.18 5.13
N ASP A 69 -21.31 -17.29 5.83
CA ASP A 69 -22.31 -17.85 6.71
C ASP A 69 -21.92 -17.55 8.15
N ILE A 70 -22.81 -16.92 8.89
CA ILE A 70 -22.67 -16.59 10.31
C ILE A 70 -23.52 -17.58 11.09
N PHE A 71 -22.87 -18.41 11.90
CA PHE A 71 -23.53 -19.32 12.82
C PHE A 71 -23.48 -18.72 14.21
N ILE A 72 -24.65 -18.63 14.84
CA ILE A 72 -24.79 -18.09 16.19
C ILE A 72 -25.36 -19.17 17.07
N ASP A 73 -24.47 -19.81 17.82
CA ASP A 73 -24.78 -20.96 18.67
C ASP A 73 -24.81 -20.57 20.14
N GLY A 74 -25.57 -21.35 20.92
CA GLY A 74 -25.61 -21.22 22.38
C GLY A 74 -26.49 -22.30 22.98
N GLU A 75 -26.21 -22.72 24.22
CA GLU A 75 -26.91 -23.83 24.90
C GLU A 75 -28.45 -23.70 24.91
N LYS A 76 -28.96 -22.48 24.73
CA LYS A 76 -30.40 -22.15 24.77
C LYS A 76 -30.90 -21.44 23.51
N LEU A 77 -30.10 -21.40 22.44
CA LEU A 77 -30.47 -20.77 21.17
C LEU A 77 -30.96 -21.85 20.20
N VAL A 78 -31.98 -21.52 19.41
CA VAL A 78 -32.32 -22.30 18.20
C VAL A 78 -31.25 -21.99 17.16
N ASP A 79 -30.78 -23.02 16.44
CA ASP A 79 -29.84 -22.89 15.32
C ASP A 79 -30.16 -21.64 14.49
N SER A 80 -29.26 -20.66 14.57
CA SER A 80 -29.42 -19.32 14.01
C SER A 80 -28.31 -19.09 13.01
N HIS A 81 -28.59 -19.47 11.77
CA HIS A 81 -27.70 -19.32 10.62
C HIS A 81 -28.15 -18.14 9.76
N PHE A 82 -27.20 -17.29 9.41
CA PHE A 82 -27.44 -16.12 8.56
C PHE A 82 -26.39 -16.04 7.47
N THR A 83 -26.84 -15.75 6.26
CA THR A 83 -25.94 -15.55 5.13
C THR A 83 -25.80 -14.06 4.84
N VAL A 84 -24.55 -13.61 4.75
CA VAL A 84 -24.20 -12.24 4.35
C VAL A 84 -23.36 -12.26 3.07
N GLN A 85 -23.39 -11.16 2.32
CA GLN A 85 -22.66 -11.01 1.07
C GLN A 85 -21.60 -9.92 1.24
N ALA A 86 -20.34 -10.28 1.14
CA ALA A 86 -19.24 -9.32 1.03
C ALA A 86 -18.99 -8.99 -0.44
N LYS A 87 -19.03 -7.70 -0.78
CA LYS A 87 -18.73 -7.21 -2.12
C LYS A 87 -17.24 -6.88 -2.26
N GLU A 88 -16.81 -6.69 -3.50
CA GLU A 88 -15.54 -6.02 -3.80
C GLU A 88 -15.45 -4.67 -3.09
N ARG A 89 -14.28 -4.32 -2.56
CA ARG A 89 -14.05 -2.97 -2.09
C ARG A 89 -14.01 -2.03 -3.28
N GLN A 90 -14.94 -1.08 -3.26
CA GLN A 90 -14.92 0.06 -4.16
C GLN A 90 -14.19 1.21 -3.47
N MET A 91 -13.06 1.62 -4.04
CA MET A 91 -12.28 2.78 -3.56
C MET A 91 -12.65 4.01 -4.37
N ASP A 92 -13.14 5.05 -3.69
CA ASP A 92 -13.56 6.28 -4.33
C ASP A 92 -12.41 7.30 -4.36
N VAL A 93 -12.31 8.06 -5.45
CA VAL A 93 -11.51 9.29 -5.47
C VAL A 93 -12.32 10.39 -4.81
N ILE A 94 -12.02 10.68 -3.54
CA ILE A 94 -12.79 11.69 -2.77
C ILE A 94 -12.55 13.07 -3.34
N SER A 95 -11.27 13.45 -3.46
CA SER A 95 -10.86 14.77 -3.88
C SER A 95 -9.40 14.78 -4.32
N LYS A 96 -8.99 15.89 -4.90
CA LYS A 96 -7.56 16.25 -4.95
C LYS A 96 -7.09 16.66 -3.55
N LEU A 97 -5.84 16.38 -3.23
CA LEU A 97 -5.18 16.95 -2.06
C LEU A 97 -4.91 18.43 -2.35
N GLU A 98 -5.45 19.32 -1.52
CA GLU A 98 -5.26 20.76 -1.66
C GLU A 98 -3.84 21.17 -1.25
N LEU A 99 -2.91 21.19 -2.22
CA LEU A 99 -1.55 21.68 -2.02
C LEU A 99 -1.49 23.21 -2.18
N LYS A 100 -0.91 23.90 -1.20
CA LYS A 100 -0.84 25.37 -1.14
C LYS A 100 0.62 25.84 -1.21
N GLY A 101 0.87 27.00 -1.79
CA GLY A 101 2.23 27.56 -1.91
C GLY A 101 2.94 27.10 -3.18
N GLU A 102 4.14 26.51 -3.06
CA GLU A 102 4.78 25.87 -4.21
C GLU A 102 4.15 24.50 -4.47
N ILE A 103 3.63 24.30 -5.68
CA ILE A 103 2.89 23.08 -6.05
C ILE A 103 3.75 22.24 -7.02
N PRO A 104 3.75 20.89 -6.91
CA PRO A 104 4.35 19.99 -7.89
C PRO A 104 3.73 20.20 -9.29
N LYS A 105 4.46 19.88 -10.34
CA LYS A 105 3.98 19.92 -11.73
C LYS A 105 3.82 18.52 -12.34
N GLN A 106 4.67 17.58 -11.96
CA GLN A 106 4.61 16.17 -12.34
C GLN A 106 4.97 15.32 -11.12
N PRO A 107 4.06 15.20 -10.13
CA PRO A 107 4.28 14.34 -8.98
C PRO A 107 4.34 12.88 -9.43
N ILE A 108 5.38 12.15 -9.02
CA ILE A 108 5.61 10.75 -9.41
C ILE A 108 5.74 9.80 -8.22
N GLY A 109 6.18 10.31 -7.07
CA GLY A 109 6.46 9.55 -5.87
C GLY A 109 5.93 10.31 -4.66
N ILE A 110 5.41 9.56 -3.68
CA ILE A 110 4.82 10.14 -2.47
C ILE A 110 5.12 9.26 -1.27
N ALA A 111 5.41 9.89 -0.13
CA ALA A 111 5.55 9.25 1.17
C ALA A 111 4.96 10.12 2.28
N VAL A 112 4.53 9.51 3.37
CA VAL A 112 4.03 10.20 4.56
C VAL A 112 4.72 9.63 5.81
N ASN A 113 5.19 10.48 6.71
CA ASN A 113 5.80 10.05 7.97
C ASN A 113 4.77 9.87 9.09
N SER A 114 5.21 9.48 10.29
CA SER A 114 4.30 9.23 11.42
C SER A 114 3.62 10.50 11.96
N GLN A 115 4.15 11.67 11.62
CA GLN A 115 3.63 13.00 12.00
C GLN A 115 2.70 13.59 10.92
N GLY A 116 2.41 12.85 9.84
CA GLY A 116 1.57 13.32 8.74
C GLY A 116 2.27 14.26 7.76
N LEU A 117 3.61 14.38 7.82
CA LEU A 117 4.38 15.15 6.85
C LEU A 117 4.41 14.42 5.51
N ILE A 118 4.10 15.14 4.44
CA ILE A 118 3.97 14.59 3.09
C ILE A 118 5.18 15.00 2.26
N ALA A 119 5.91 14.02 1.72
CA ALA A 119 7.00 14.23 0.77
C ALA A 119 6.54 13.82 -0.63
N VAL A 120 6.67 14.71 -1.62
CA VAL A 120 6.27 14.48 -3.01
C VAL A 120 7.45 14.68 -3.94
N ALA A 121 7.86 13.64 -4.65
CA ALA A 121 8.87 13.71 -5.69
C ALA A 121 8.29 14.27 -6.99
N ASP A 122 8.94 15.30 -7.53
CA ASP A 122 8.53 15.96 -8.77
C ASP A 122 9.60 15.78 -9.87
N ILE A 123 9.26 15.04 -10.92
CA ILE A 123 10.22 14.75 -12.00
C ILE A 123 10.52 15.96 -12.86
N HIS A 124 9.59 16.91 -12.96
CA HIS A 124 9.71 18.06 -13.85
C HIS A 124 10.62 19.15 -13.25
N LYS A 125 10.46 19.39 -11.95
CA LYS A 125 11.24 20.38 -11.19
C LYS A 125 12.52 19.79 -10.60
N HIS A 126 12.68 18.47 -10.66
CA HIS A 126 13.85 17.74 -10.15
C HIS A 126 14.11 18.02 -8.66
N CYS A 127 13.03 17.97 -7.87
CA CYS A 127 13.05 18.25 -6.44
C CYS A 127 12.04 17.40 -5.67
N ILE A 128 12.13 17.43 -4.34
CA ILE A 128 11.10 16.90 -3.44
C ILE A 128 10.40 18.08 -2.77
N PHE A 129 9.07 18.11 -2.82
CA PHE A 129 8.26 19.05 -2.05
C PHE A 129 7.88 18.44 -0.71
N ILE A 130 7.95 19.23 0.36
CA ILE A 130 7.55 18.84 1.70
C ILE A 130 6.33 19.68 2.10
N PHE A 131 5.24 19.01 2.46
CA PHE A 131 3.99 19.60 2.91
C PHE A 131 3.62 19.11 4.31
N GLY A 132 2.90 19.93 5.06
CA GLY A 132 2.18 19.46 6.24
C GLY A 132 1.00 18.56 5.87
N GLU A 133 0.41 17.91 6.87
CA GLU A 133 -0.72 16.99 6.75
C GLU A 133 -1.92 17.56 5.96
N LYS A 134 -2.12 18.87 6.05
CA LYS A 134 -3.20 19.63 5.39
C LYS A 134 -2.81 20.23 4.03
N GLY A 135 -1.66 19.85 3.49
CA GLY A 135 -1.16 20.32 2.18
C GLY A 135 -0.51 21.71 2.20
N ASP A 136 -0.23 22.27 3.38
CA ASP A 136 0.49 23.54 3.49
C ASP A 136 1.98 23.33 3.16
N PHE A 137 2.51 24.04 2.15
CA PHE A 137 3.90 23.94 1.75
C PHE A 137 4.85 24.38 2.87
N LEU A 138 5.86 23.54 3.13
CA LEU A 138 6.90 23.83 4.10
C LEU A 138 8.23 24.16 3.43
N ARG A 139 8.66 23.35 2.45
CA ARG A 139 9.93 23.57 1.74
C ARG A 139 10.10 22.69 0.50
N THR A 140 11.09 23.07 -0.30
CA THR A 140 11.60 22.30 -1.43
C THR A 140 13.00 21.76 -1.09
N LEU A 141 13.26 20.50 -1.43
CA LEU A 141 14.56 19.84 -1.28
C LEU A 141 15.17 19.59 -2.66
N GLY A 142 16.44 19.99 -2.79
CA GLY A 142 17.22 19.86 -4.00
C GLY A 142 16.73 20.67 -5.20
N CYS A 143 17.45 20.51 -6.30
CA CYS A 143 17.22 21.18 -7.57
C CYS A 143 17.93 20.38 -8.68
N TYR A 144 17.67 20.72 -9.94
CA TYR A 144 18.32 20.06 -11.06
C TYR A 144 19.86 20.06 -10.97
N GLY A 145 20.47 18.89 -11.16
CA GLY A 145 21.91 18.74 -11.32
C GLY A 145 22.45 17.41 -10.82
N LYS A 146 23.78 17.31 -10.72
CA LYS A 146 24.51 16.07 -10.36
C LYS A 146 25.31 16.17 -9.06
N LYS A 147 25.48 17.37 -8.51
CA LYS A 147 26.23 17.57 -7.26
C LYS A 147 25.47 16.98 -6.07
N PRO A 148 26.12 16.74 -4.91
CA PRO A 148 25.43 16.38 -3.68
C PRO A 148 24.26 17.33 -3.38
N GLY A 149 23.08 16.79 -3.10
CA GLY A 149 21.86 17.56 -2.85
C GLY A 149 21.14 18.07 -4.10
N GLN A 150 21.73 17.94 -5.30
CA GLN A 150 21.03 18.14 -6.58
C GLN A 150 20.47 16.82 -7.09
N MET A 151 19.39 16.85 -7.85
CA MET A 151 18.71 15.66 -8.37
C MET A 151 18.47 15.78 -9.87
N SER A 152 18.32 14.63 -10.54
CA SER A 152 17.92 14.52 -11.94
C SER A 152 16.86 13.43 -12.04
N SER A 153 15.61 13.89 -12.18
CA SER A 153 14.39 13.07 -12.20
C SER A 153 14.28 12.14 -10.99
N PRO A 154 14.11 12.70 -9.77
CA PRO A 154 13.84 11.89 -8.59
C PRO A 154 12.50 11.18 -8.72
N VAL A 155 12.43 9.90 -8.32
CA VAL A 155 11.23 9.06 -8.49
C VAL A 155 10.71 8.59 -7.13
N GLY A 156 11.22 7.48 -6.60
CA GLY A 156 10.82 6.97 -5.30
C GLY A 156 11.32 7.85 -4.15
N VAL A 157 10.46 8.02 -3.15
CA VAL A 157 10.78 8.68 -1.89
C VAL A 157 10.22 7.84 -0.75
N THR A 158 10.96 7.72 0.35
CA THR A 158 10.48 7.11 1.60
C THR A 158 11.06 7.86 2.79
N PHE A 159 10.39 7.81 3.94
CA PHE A 159 10.93 8.31 5.19
C PHE A 159 11.82 7.24 5.84
N LEU A 160 13.06 7.61 6.14
CA LEU A 160 13.96 6.81 6.98
C LEU A 160 13.54 6.90 8.46
N ASN A 161 13.06 8.07 8.85
CA ASN A 161 12.50 8.41 10.15
C ASN A 161 11.66 9.69 9.98
N ASP A 162 11.10 10.26 11.05
CA ASP A 162 10.28 11.48 10.94
C ASP A 162 11.02 12.70 10.38
N ASP A 163 12.37 12.69 10.42
CA ASP A 163 13.20 13.85 10.13
C ASP A 163 14.01 13.70 8.85
N GLU A 164 14.07 12.50 8.28
CA GLU A 164 14.91 12.19 7.14
C GLU A 164 14.22 11.32 6.11
N ILE A 165 14.51 11.60 4.83
CA ILE A 165 14.01 10.84 3.69
C ILE A 165 15.16 10.23 2.89
N LEU A 166 14.86 9.12 2.22
CA LEU A 166 15.66 8.57 1.13
C LEU A 166 14.94 8.84 -0.19
N VAL A 167 15.72 9.16 -1.22
CA VAL A 167 15.23 9.50 -2.56
C VAL A 167 15.99 8.70 -3.60
N ALA A 168 15.27 8.01 -4.48
CA ALA A 168 15.83 7.41 -5.69
C ALA A 168 16.02 8.51 -6.74
N ASP A 169 17.28 8.93 -6.93
CA ASP A 169 17.68 9.98 -7.87
C ASP A 169 18.01 9.34 -9.22
N ALA A 170 16.96 9.02 -9.98
CA ALA A 170 17.00 8.02 -11.05
C ALA A 170 18.07 8.30 -12.11
N LEU A 171 18.10 9.50 -12.69
CA LEU A 171 19.06 9.81 -13.77
C LEU A 171 20.46 10.22 -13.26
N ASN A 172 20.67 10.27 -11.95
CA ASN A 172 21.99 10.31 -11.35
C ASN A 172 22.43 8.94 -10.80
N HIS A 173 21.60 7.89 -10.97
CA HIS A 173 21.94 6.51 -10.66
C HIS A 173 22.36 6.30 -9.20
N ARG A 174 21.71 6.97 -8.26
CA ARG A 174 22.08 6.96 -6.84
C ARG A 174 20.86 7.08 -5.94
N VAL A 175 21.06 6.78 -4.66
CA VAL A 175 20.12 7.13 -3.60
C VAL A 175 20.69 8.31 -2.80
N GLN A 176 19.83 9.26 -2.43
CA GLN A 176 20.21 10.41 -1.62
C GLN A 176 19.39 10.47 -0.33
N GLN A 177 20.03 10.87 0.76
CA GLN A 177 19.41 11.12 2.06
C GLN A 177 19.33 12.63 2.32
N PHE A 178 18.17 13.10 2.77
CA PHE A 178 17.94 14.49 3.13
C PHE A 178 17.29 14.59 4.50
N ASN A 179 17.68 15.60 5.28
CA ASN A 179 16.93 15.99 6.46
C ASN A 179 15.80 16.94 6.05
N VAL A 180 14.54 16.54 6.28
CA VAL A 180 13.35 17.29 5.87
C VAL A 180 13.05 18.48 6.79
N LYS A 181 13.53 18.48 8.03
CA LYS A 181 13.30 19.60 8.97
C LYS A 181 14.14 20.82 8.61
N ILE A 182 15.44 20.62 8.46
CA ILE A 182 16.38 21.70 8.11
C ILE A 182 16.55 21.88 6.60
N GLY A 183 16.21 20.85 5.81
CA GLY A 183 16.27 20.85 4.34
C GLY A 183 17.69 20.74 3.80
N THR A 184 18.53 19.95 4.45
CA THR A 184 19.93 19.76 4.05
C THR A 184 20.14 18.37 3.50
N PHE A 185 21.00 18.29 2.48
CA PHE A 185 21.58 17.03 2.04
C PHE A 185 22.41 16.42 3.18
N VAL A 186 22.23 15.12 3.42
CA VAL A 186 22.98 14.37 4.44
C VAL A 186 24.11 13.60 3.77
N ARG A 187 23.76 12.69 2.85
CA ARG A 187 24.71 11.86 2.09
C ARG A 187 24.04 11.23 0.88
N SER A 188 24.85 10.57 0.06
CA SER A 188 24.40 9.78 -1.09
C SER A 188 25.28 8.55 -1.26
N PHE A 189 24.72 7.49 -1.81
CA PHE A 189 25.46 6.27 -2.12
C PHE A 189 24.99 5.67 -3.45
N GLY A 190 25.84 4.82 -4.01
CA GLY A 190 25.72 4.27 -5.35
C GLY A 190 26.21 5.20 -6.46
N GLY A 191 26.09 4.71 -7.69
CA GLY A 191 26.51 5.38 -8.92
C GLY A 191 26.12 4.54 -10.13
N GLU A 192 26.30 5.09 -11.32
CA GLU A 192 25.95 4.38 -12.56
C GLU A 192 26.78 3.11 -12.72
N GLY A 193 26.12 1.96 -12.89
CA GLY A 193 26.82 0.71 -13.16
C GLY A 193 25.94 -0.53 -13.01
N THR A 194 26.59 -1.69 -12.98
CA THR A 194 25.95 -3.02 -12.90
C THR A 194 26.51 -3.87 -11.76
N GLY A 195 27.53 -3.39 -11.05
CA GLY A 195 28.08 -4.00 -9.84
C GLY A 195 27.15 -3.88 -8.64
N GLU A 196 27.54 -4.47 -7.52
CA GLU A 196 26.79 -4.37 -6.27
C GLU A 196 26.97 -2.99 -5.65
N GLY A 197 25.87 -2.37 -5.20
CA GLY A 197 25.85 -0.98 -4.76
C GLY A 197 25.82 0.04 -5.91
N GLU A 198 26.01 -0.38 -7.16
CA GLU A 198 25.80 0.45 -8.35
C GLU A 198 24.38 0.30 -8.87
N PHE A 199 23.85 1.33 -9.54
CA PHE A 199 22.49 1.36 -10.03
C PHE A 199 22.40 1.82 -11.48
N LYS A 200 21.26 1.53 -12.10
CA LYS A 200 20.84 2.09 -13.38
C LYS A 200 19.38 2.50 -13.29
N ASN A 201 19.13 3.80 -13.21
CA ASN A 201 17.80 4.39 -13.07
C ASN A 201 17.00 3.78 -11.91
N PRO A 202 17.46 3.88 -10.65
CA PRO A 202 16.69 3.37 -9.52
C PRO A 202 15.30 4.03 -9.49
N ALA A 203 14.25 3.22 -9.41
CA ALA A 203 12.85 3.67 -9.52
C ALA A 203 12.17 3.86 -8.16
N SER A 204 12.45 2.97 -7.20
CA SER A 204 11.94 3.10 -5.83
C SER A 204 13.01 2.79 -4.79
N VAL A 205 12.76 3.32 -3.59
CA VAL A 205 13.54 3.07 -2.39
C VAL A 205 12.57 2.83 -1.22
N CYS A 206 12.77 1.77 -0.45
CA CYS A 206 12.04 1.46 0.77
C CYS A 206 12.98 0.83 1.81
N MET A 207 12.43 0.34 2.92
CA MET A 207 13.21 -0.28 3.99
C MET A 207 12.62 -1.61 4.43
N ASP A 208 13.45 -2.51 4.95
CA ASP A 208 13.00 -3.69 5.69
C ASP A 208 12.88 -3.42 7.20
N ASP A 209 12.45 -4.44 7.94
CA ASP A 209 12.27 -4.39 9.39
C ASP A 209 13.61 -4.28 10.17
N GLU A 210 14.75 -4.53 9.51
CA GLU A 210 16.10 -4.42 10.08
C GLU A 210 16.74 -3.05 9.77
N GLY A 211 16.04 -2.20 9.00
CA GLY A 211 16.50 -0.88 8.61
C GLY A 211 17.44 -0.88 7.39
N HIS A 212 17.55 -1.99 6.65
CA HIS A 212 18.25 -2.01 5.37
C HIS A 212 17.49 -1.20 4.33
N VAL A 213 18.23 -0.62 3.38
CA VAL A 213 17.69 0.12 2.25
C VAL A 213 17.49 -0.82 1.08
N ILE A 214 16.25 -0.88 0.57
CA ILE A 214 15.89 -1.70 -0.58
C ILE A 214 15.68 -0.77 -1.78
N VAL A 215 16.33 -1.08 -2.89
CA VAL A 215 16.29 -0.28 -4.11
C VAL A 215 15.82 -1.13 -5.28
N ALA A 216 14.77 -0.66 -5.97
CA ALA A 216 14.38 -1.21 -7.27
C ALA A 216 15.29 -0.62 -8.35
N ASP A 217 16.29 -1.40 -8.75
CA ASP A 217 17.29 -1.03 -9.75
C ASP A 217 16.75 -1.35 -11.16
N CYS A 218 15.85 -0.48 -11.60
CA CYS A 218 14.91 -0.72 -12.71
C CYS A 218 15.60 -1.17 -14.00
N PHE A 219 16.61 -0.44 -14.49
CA PHE A 219 17.23 -0.76 -15.77
C PHE A 219 18.29 -1.86 -15.69
N ASN A 220 18.63 -2.31 -14.48
CA ASN A 220 19.41 -3.53 -14.26
C ASN A 220 18.51 -4.74 -13.95
N ASN A 221 17.19 -4.58 -13.96
CA ASN A 221 16.21 -5.65 -13.76
C ASN A 221 16.42 -6.44 -12.47
N ARG A 222 16.68 -5.75 -11.37
CA ARG A 222 16.98 -6.38 -10.07
C ARG A 222 16.51 -5.54 -8.89
N ILE A 223 16.45 -6.18 -7.74
CA ILE A 223 16.38 -5.51 -6.43
C ILE A 223 17.74 -5.63 -5.75
N GLN A 224 18.18 -4.56 -5.09
CA GLN A 224 19.34 -4.58 -4.20
C GLN A 224 18.91 -4.18 -2.78
N VAL A 225 19.40 -4.91 -1.79
CA VAL A 225 19.27 -4.60 -0.37
C VAL A 225 20.65 -4.17 0.12
N LEU A 226 20.71 -3.04 0.79
CA LEU A 226 21.93 -2.39 1.24
C LEU A 226 21.81 -2.07 2.73
N THR A 227 22.94 -1.97 3.43
CA THR A 227 22.96 -1.33 4.74
C THR A 227 22.53 0.14 4.62
N GLN A 228 22.19 0.77 5.74
CA GLN A 228 21.94 2.21 5.73
C GLN A 228 23.14 2.96 5.15
N ASP A 229 24.37 2.52 5.43
CA ASP A 229 25.60 3.13 4.90
C ASP A 229 25.79 2.97 3.38
N GLY A 230 24.97 2.13 2.73
CA GLY A 230 25.01 1.87 1.29
C GLY A 230 25.83 0.65 0.90
N GLU A 231 26.23 -0.18 1.87
CA GLU A 231 27.01 -1.39 1.62
C GLU A 231 26.10 -2.54 1.14
N PRO A 232 26.47 -3.31 0.12
CA PRO A 232 25.64 -4.41 -0.38
C PRO A 232 25.39 -5.53 0.63
N VAL A 233 24.12 -5.96 0.74
CA VAL A 233 23.69 -7.08 1.59
C VAL A 233 23.14 -8.22 0.74
N LEU A 234 22.22 -7.91 -0.18
CA LEU A 234 21.55 -8.90 -1.02
C LEU A 234 21.22 -8.31 -2.40
N LYS A 235 21.24 -9.17 -3.42
CA LYS A 235 20.80 -8.86 -4.78
C LYS A 235 20.01 -10.02 -5.34
N PHE A 236 18.84 -9.75 -5.92
CA PHE A 236 17.99 -10.77 -6.52
C PHE A 236 17.14 -10.23 -7.66
N GLY A 237 16.49 -11.15 -8.38
CA GLY A 237 15.56 -10.82 -9.47
C GLY A 237 16.21 -10.66 -10.84
N ASP A 238 17.52 -10.86 -11.00
CA ASP A 238 18.22 -10.78 -12.28
C ASP A 238 18.25 -12.11 -13.09
N TYR A 239 17.80 -13.22 -12.48
CA TYR A 239 17.78 -14.55 -13.12
C TYR A 239 16.63 -15.45 -12.63
N GLY A 240 16.50 -16.62 -13.27
CA GLY A 240 15.57 -17.68 -12.89
C GLY A 240 14.10 -17.32 -13.08
N LEU A 241 13.21 -18.05 -12.40
CA LEU A 241 11.76 -17.80 -12.42
C LEU A 241 11.39 -16.42 -11.85
N GLY A 242 12.22 -15.94 -10.92
CA GLY A 242 12.13 -14.61 -10.32
C GLY A 242 12.58 -13.47 -11.21
N LYS A 243 13.12 -13.72 -12.41
CA LYS A 243 13.70 -12.68 -13.26
C LYS A 243 12.73 -11.53 -13.51
N LEU A 244 13.07 -10.33 -13.06
CA LEU A 244 12.32 -9.10 -13.20
C LEU A 244 12.54 -8.49 -14.58
N ASP A 245 11.62 -7.63 -14.99
CA ASP A 245 11.73 -6.76 -16.17
C ASP A 245 11.17 -5.38 -15.80
N HIS A 246 12.08 -4.42 -15.64
CA HIS A 246 11.80 -3.05 -15.20
C HIS A 246 11.03 -2.99 -13.86
N PRO A 247 11.61 -3.51 -12.76
CA PRO A 247 10.97 -3.37 -11.45
C PRO A 247 10.84 -1.90 -11.07
N PHE A 248 9.62 -1.48 -10.69
CA PHE A 248 9.35 -0.07 -10.42
C PHE A 248 9.22 0.22 -8.92
N GLY A 249 8.31 -0.49 -8.25
CA GLY A 249 8.02 -0.40 -6.83
C GLY A 249 8.46 -1.66 -6.09
N CYS A 250 8.84 -1.51 -4.83
CA CYS A 250 9.06 -2.62 -3.92
C CYS A 250 8.56 -2.24 -2.51
N VAL A 251 7.91 -3.17 -1.82
CA VAL A 251 7.68 -3.11 -0.38
C VAL A 251 8.23 -4.36 0.28
N PHE A 252 8.74 -4.21 1.50
CA PHE A 252 9.09 -5.32 2.35
C PHE A 252 8.04 -5.48 3.45
N HIS A 253 7.61 -6.72 3.67
CA HIS A 253 6.60 -7.00 4.67
C HIS A 253 6.68 -8.42 5.19
N ARG A 254 6.81 -8.58 6.51
CA ARG A 254 6.83 -9.88 7.20
C ARG A 254 7.78 -10.88 6.52
N GLY A 255 9.01 -10.43 6.26
CA GLY A 255 10.04 -11.27 5.64
C GLY A 255 9.85 -11.54 4.14
N ARG A 256 9.04 -10.74 3.44
CA ARG A 256 8.80 -10.89 1.99
C ARG A 256 9.03 -9.58 1.26
N PHE A 257 9.67 -9.65 0.10
CA PHE A 257 9.69 -8.57 -0.87
C PHE A 257 8.52 -8.75 -1.83
N ILE A 258 7.72 -7.71 -2.03
CA ILE A 258 6.70 -7.67 -3.07
C ILE A 258 7.14 -6.58 -4.06
N VAL A 259 7.35 -6.98 -5.31
CA VAL A 259 7.94 -6.14 -6.34
C VAL A 259 6.94 -5.98 -7.48
N SER A 260 6.67 -4.75 -7.91
CA SER A 260 5.97 -4.53 -9.18
C SER A 260 6.94 -4.74 -10.34
N ASP A 261 6.67 -5.79 -11.10
CA ASP A 261 7.45 -6.21 -12.25
C ASP A 261 6.78 -5.63 -13.50
N ALA A 262 7.07 -4.35 -13.75
CA ALA A 262 6.21 -3.50 -14.58
C ALA A 262 6.07 -4.03 -16.01
N TRP A 263 7.15 -4.50 -16.63
CA TRP A 263 7.10 -4.96 -18.02
C TRP A 263 6.63 -6.42 -18.16
N ASN A 264 6.72 -7.20 -17.08
CA ASN A 264 6.05 -8.50 -17.00
C ASN A 264 4.56 -8.41 -16.61
N ASN A 265 4.05 -7.21 -16.31
CA ASN A 265 2.65 -6.94 -16.00
C ASN A 265 2.11 -7.81 -14.84
N CYS A 266 2.92 -7.94 -13.78
CA CYS A 266 2.55 -8.70 -12.59
C CYS A 266 3.28 -8.13 -11.36
N LEU A 267 2.91 -8.62 -10.18
CA LEU A 267 3.78 -8.53 -9.01
C LEU A 267 4.55 -9.84 -8.84
N LYS A 268 5.75 -9.75 -8.29
CA LYS A 268 6.54 -10.91 -7.86
C LYS A 268 6.82 -10.83 -6.37
N VAL A 269 6.61 -11.95 -5.69
CA VAL A 269 6.87 -12.10 -4.26
C VAL A 269 8.11 -12.95 -4.08
N PHE A 270 9.02 -12.48 -3.24
CA PHE A 270 10.25 -13.16 -2.85
C PHE A 270 10.29 -13.29 -1.31
N ASP A 271 10.97 -14.32 -0.80
CA ASP A 271 11.29 -14.38 0.63
C ASP A 271 12.45 -13.43 0.99
N SER A 272 12.78 -13.34 2.28
CA SER A 272 13.84 -12.47 2.80
C SER A 272 15.24 -12.81 2.28
N SER A 273 15.43 -14.00 1.70
CA SER A 273 16.69 -14.38 1.04
C SER A 273 16.74 -13.96 -0.44
N GLY A 274 15.65 -13.39 -0.98
CA GLY A 274 15.53 -13.06 -2.40
C GLY A 274 15.12 -14.24 -3.28
N THR A 275 14.67 -15.35 -2.69
CA THR A 275 14.17 -16.51 -3.45
C THR A 275 12.74 -16.24 -3.92
N PHE A 276 12.48 -16.44 -5.21
CA PHE A 276 11.16 -16.26 -5.80
C PHE A 276 10.15 -17.26 -5.23
N LEU A 277 9.02 -16.76 -4.73
CA LEU A 277 7.94 -17.55 -4.17
C LEU A 277 6.78 -17.70 -5.14
N LYS A 278 6.25 -16.57 -5.62
CA LYS A 278 5.05 -16.58 -6.49
C LYS A 278 4.88 -15.29 -7.28
N ARG A 279 4.02 -15.38 -8.28
CA ARG A 279 3.51 -14.27 -9.07
C ARG A 279 2.10 -13.91 -8.58
N ILE A 280 1.77 -12.63 -8.55
CA ILE A 280 0.41 -12.13 -8.35
C ILE A 280 -0.03 -11.39 -9.60
N GLY A 281 -1.18 -11.81 -10.14
CA GLY A 281 -1.75 -11.28 -11.37
C GLY A 281 -0.96 -11.59 -12.64
N GLU A 282 -1.50 -11.11 -13.74
CA GLU A 282 -1.00 -11.31 -15.10
C GLU A 282 -1.42 -10.13 -16.00
N LYS A 283 -0.93 -10.10 -17.23
CA LYS A 283 -1.25 -9.03 -18.18
C LYS A 283 -2.75 -9.01 -18.52
N GLY A 284 -3.41 -7.87 -18.34
CA GLY A 284 -4.77 -7.66 -18.83
C GLY A 284 -5.50 -6.54 -18.12
N GLU A 285 -6.82 -6.49 -18.30
CA GLU A 285 -7.71 -5.43 -17.79
C GLU A 285 -8.78 -5.98 -16.83
N ALA A 286 -8.94 -7.31 -16.73
CA ALA A 286 -9.87 -7.94 -15.81
C ALA A 286 -9.41 -7.78 -14.35
N ASP A 287 -10.25 -8.15 -13.40
CA ASP A 287 -9.92 -8.08 -11.98
C ASP A 287 -8.78 -9.02 -11.62
N GLY A 288 -7.81 -8.48 -10.88
CA GLY A 288 -6.55 -9.17 -10.57
C GLY A 288 -5.52 -9.21 -11.71
N GLN A 289 -5.91 -8.83 -12.95
CA GLN A 289 -4.96 -8.59 -14.05
C GLN A 289 -4.45 -7.16 -14.00
N MET A 290 -3.24 -6.91 -14.50
CA MET A 290 -2.61 -5.59 -14.47
C MET A 290 -1.86 -5.30 -15.77
N CYS A 291 -1.59 -4.03 -16.02
CA CYS A 291 -0.83 -3.55 -17.17
C CYS A 291 0.10 -2.44 -16.71
N SER A 292 1.41 -2.71 -16.71
CA SER A 292 2.42 -1.81 -16.15
C SER A 292 2.12 -1.42 -14.68
N PRO A 293 2.20 -2.37 -13.72
CA PRO A 293 2.09 -2.05 -12.30
C PRO A 293 3.26 -1.17 -11.84
N TRP A 294 2.99 -0.11 -11.10
CA TRP A 294 3.98 0.88 -10.65
C TRP A 294 4.13 0.86 -9.12
N GLY A 295 3.86 1.96 -8.41
CA GLY A 295 3.95 2.01 -6.97
C GLY A 295 2.97 1.04 -6.29
N LEU A 296 3.39 0.54 -5.14
CA LEU A 296 2.58 -0.29 -4.27
C LEU A 296 2.78 0.15 -2.82
N CYS A 297 1.77 -0.03 -1.98
CA CYS A 297 1.87 0.22 -0.54
C CYS A 297 1.05 -0.81 0.23
N ILE A 298 1.33 -0.90 1.53
CA ILE A 298 0.54 -1.70 2.45
C ILE A 298 -0.37 -0.75 3.22
N GLU A 299 -1.66 -0.92 3.02
CA GLU A 299 -2.67 -0.26 3.83
C GLU A 299 -2.92 -1.13 5.06
N LYS A 300 -2.77 -0.53 6.24
CA LYS A 300 -3.13 -1.15 7.52
C LYS A 300 -4.47 -0.59 7.97
N TYR A 301 -5.44 -1.47 8.15
CA TYR A 301 -6.73 -1.18 8.76
C TYR A 301 -6.92 -2.05 9.99
N SER A 302 -6.85 -1.46 11.19
CA SER A 302 -6.79 -2.24 12.44
C SER A 302 -5.63 -3.26 12.39
N ASP A 303 -5.88 -4.54 12.63
CA ASP A 303 -4.90 -5.63 12.49
C ASP A 303 -4.87 -6.28 11.09
N HIS A 304 -5.77 -5.88 10.20
CA HIS A 304 -5.83 -6.35 8.82
C HIS A 304 -4.96 -5.49 7.90
N GLN A 305 -4.43 -6.11 6.84
CA GLN A 305 -3.50 -5.46 5.93
C GLN A 305 -3.81 -5.83 4.50
N ASN A 306 -3.88 -4.80 3.66
CA ASN A 306 -4.16 -4.92 2.23
C ASN A 306 -2.96 -4.42 1.43
N LEU A 307 -2.69 -5.11 0.32
CA LEU A 307 -1.73 -4.66 -0.67
C LEU A 307 -2.44 -3.80 -1.71
N LEU A 308 -2.07 -2.53 -1.82
CA LEU A 308 -2.56 -1.63 -2.86
C LEU A 308 -1.51 -1.46 -3.95
N VAL A 309 -1.94 -1.45 -5.22
CA VAL A 309 -1.06 -1.39 -6.39
C VAL A 309 -1.61 -0.41 -7.41
N CYS A 310 -0.77 0.53 -7.85
CA CYS A 310 -1.02 1.33 -9.04
C CYS A 310 -0.95 0.45 -10.29
N ASP A 311 -2.08 0.22 -10.94
CA ASP A 311 -2.20 -0.44 -12.23
C ASP A 311 -2.18 0.63 -13.33
N GLY A 312 -0.97 1.10 -13.64
CA GLY A 312 -0.70 2.40 -14.27
C GLY A 312 -1.38 2.58 -15.62
N ASN A 313 -1.20 1.63 -16.56
CA ASN A 313 -1.79 1.76 -17.90
C ASN A 313 -3.31 1.55 -17.90
N ASN A 314 -3.83 0.78 -16.94
CA ASN A 314 -5.27 0.58 -16.80
C ASN A 314 -5.96 1.77 -16.10
N GLY A 315 -5.18 2.70 -15.53
CA GLY A 315 -5.72 3.90 -14.90
C GLY A 315 -6.53 3.60 -13.64
N ARG A 316 -6.07 2.64 -12.83
CA ARG A 316 -6.76 2.24 -11.60
C ARG A 316 -5.77 1.87 -10.50
N ILE A 317 -6.27 1.79 -9.28
CA ILE A 317 -5.58 1.11 -8.19
C ILE A 317 -6.35 -0.17 -7.87
N GLN A 318 -5.61 -1.26 -7.67
CA GLN A 318 -6.18 -2.53 -7.25
C GLN A 318 -5.73 -2.86 -5.83
N GLN A 319 -6.63 -3.51 -5.09
CA GLN A 319 -6.40 -4.06 -3.78
C GLN A 319 -6.31 -5.58 -3.86
N PHE A 320 -5.34 -6.13 -3.16
CA PHE A 320 -5.14 -7.56 -2.98
C PHE A 320 -4.98 -7.89 -1.50
N THR A 321 -5.30 -9.14 -1.15
CA THR A 321 -4.80 -9.75 0.08
C THR A 321 -3.28 -9.85 0.03
N MET A 322 -2.63 -10.07 1.19
CA MET A 322 -1.18 -10.34 1.22
C MET A 322 -0.81 -11.66 0.53
N GLU A 323 -1.81 -12.53 0.32
CA GLU A 323 -1.71 -13.78 -0.43
C GLU A 323 -1.88 -13.57 -1.94
N GLY A 324 -2.27 -12.37 -2.38
CA GLY A 324 -2.41 -12.03 -3.80
C GLY A 324 -3.77 -12.33 -4.40
N GLU A 325 -4.80 -12.49 -3.59
CA GLU A 325 -6.18 -12.60 -4.05
C GLU A 325 -6.75 -11.20 -4.23
N PHE A 326 -7.43 -10.95 -5.36
CA PHE A 326 -8.05 -9.65 -5.62
C PHE A 326 -9.23 -9.41 -4.68
N THR A 327 -9.31 -8.21 -4.10
CA THR A 327 -10.38 -7.85 -3.15
C THR A 327 -11.15 -6.59 -3.55
N GLY A 328 -10.61 -5.75 -4.41
CA GLY A 328 -11.25 -4.50 -4.79
C GLY A 328 -10.39 -3.61 -5.67
N LYS A 329 -10.98 -2.49 -6.10
CA LYS A 329 -10.34 -1.53 -7.00
C LYS A 329 -10.97 -0.15 -6.89
N THR A 330 -10.30 0.84 -7.45
CA THR A 330 -10.88 2.16 -7.64
C THR A 330 -12.04 2.11 -8.63
N VAL A 331 -13.12 2.83 -8.31
CA VAL A 331 -14.29 2.93 -9.22
C VAL A 331 -14.15 4.05 -10.26
N CYS A 332 -13.38 5.09 -9.94
CA CYS A 332 -13.07 6.17 -10.87
C CYS A 332 -11.80 5.85 -11.67
N LYS A 333 -11.79 6.22 -12.95
CA LYS A 333 -10.62 6.08 -13.80
C LYS A 333 -9.61 7.19 -13.53
N LEU A 334 -8.46 6.81 -12.99
CA LEU A 334 -7.23 7.60 -12.97
C LEU A 334 -6.62 7.62 -14.38
N GLN A 335 -5.75 8.57 -14.69
CA GLN A 335 -5.10 8.62 -16.01
C GLN A 335 -3.79 7.83 -15.99
N TYR A 336 -2.96 8.04 -14.97
CA TYR A 336 -1.70 7.33 -14.83
C TYR A 336 -1.23 7.32 -13.37
N PRO A 337 -1.81 6.48 -12.50
CA PRO A 337 -1.39 6.37 -11.12
C PRO A 337 0.03 5.78 -11.04
N THR A 338 0.93 6.45 -10.32
CA THR A 338 2.36 6.11 -10.31
C THR A 338 2.89 5.68 -8.96
N ALA A 339 2.42 6.31 -7.89
CA ALA A 339 2.79 5.99 -6.52
C ALA A 339 1.62 6.26 -5.59
N LEU A 340 1.55 5.50 -4.50
CA LEU A 340 0.56 5.67 -3.47
C LEU A 340 1.14 5.35 -2.09
N THR A 341 0.56 5.93 -1.05
CA THR A 341 0.96 5.72 0.34
C THR A 341 -0.24 5.91 1.27
N THR A 342 -0.16 5.39 2.49
CA THR A 342 -1.14 5.64 3.53
C THR A 342 -0.62 6.71 4.50
N ALA A 343 -1.53 7.53 5.00
CA ALA A 343 -1.27 8.52 6.03
C ALA A 343 -1.74 8.01 7.41
N PRO A 344 -1.17 8.50 8.53
CA PRO A 344 -1.57 8.11 9.88
C PRO A 344 -3.06 8.33 10.21
N ASP A 345 -3.70 9.28 9.52
CA ASP A 345 -5.13 9.58 9.64
C ASP A 345 -6.04 8.64 8.81
N GLY A 346 -5.46 7.62 8.18
CA GLY A 346 -6.17 6.62 7.39
C GLY A 346 -6.44 7.02 5.93
N ARG A 347 -6.01 8.21 5.47
CA ARG A 347 -6.09 8.57 4.05
C ARG A 347 -5.15 7.71 3.21
N ILE A 348 -5.61 7.32 2.02
CA ILE A 348 -4.72 6.84 0.97
C ILE A 348 -4.45 8.01 0.01
N LEU A 349 -3.18 8.33 -0.19
CA LEU A 349 -2.75 9.37 -1.13
C LEU A 349 -2.14 8.73 -2.37
N CYS A 350 -2.52 9.19 -3.56
CA CYS A 350 -2.01 8.67 -4.84
C CYS A 350 -1.54 9.81 -5.76
N CYS A 351 -0.34 9.68 -6.32
CA CYS A 351 0.11 10.52 -7.43
C CYS A 351 -0.48 10.02 -8.76
N ASP A 352 -0.97 10.96 -9.58
CA ASP A 352 -1.31 10.70 -10.98
C ASP A 352 -0.45 11.59 -11.87
N LEU A 353 0.44 10.96 -12.65
CA LEU A 353 1.45 11.68 -13.42
C LEU A 353 0.86 12.45 -14.61
N GLN A 354 -0.19 11.92 -15.23
CA GLN A 354 -0.79 12.54 -16.41
C GLN A 354 -1.73 13.68 -16.02
N MET A 355 -2.44 13.55 -14.89
CA MET A 355 -3.21 14.66 -14.33
C MET A 355 -2.33 15.72 -13.67
N GLY A 356 -1.14 15.35 -13.19
CA GLY A 356 -0.22 16.25 -12.49
C GLY A 356 -0.64 16.55 -11.05
N GLU A 357 -1.37 15.63 -10.41
CA GLU A 357 -2.11 15.87 -9.17
C GLU A 357 -1.84 14.76 -8.14
N VAL A 358 -2.16 15.06 -6.88
CA VAL A 358 -2.24 14.07 -5.80
C VAL A 358 -3.70 13.90 -5.39
N PHE A 359 -4.21 12.67 -5.39
CA PHE A 359 -5.58 12.33 -5.03
C PHE A 359 -5.68 11.70 -3.65
N ILE A 360 -6.81 11.93 -2.98
CA ILE A 360 -7.20 11.26 -1.74
C ILE A 360 -8.23 10.19 -2.08
N LEU A 361 -7.97 8.95 -1.64
CA LEU A 361 -8.84 7.80 -1.84
C LEU A 361 -9.38 7.28 -0.49
N LYS A 362 -10.53 6.61 -0.52
CA LYS A 362 -11.12 5.94 0.64
C LYS A 362 -11.84 4.65 0.26
#